data_AF-A0A970C7I3-F1
#
_entry.id   AF-A0A970C7I3-F1
#
_cell.length_a   1.000
_cell.length_b   1.000
_cell.length_c   1.000
_cell.angle_alpha   90.00
_cell.angle_beta   90.00
_cell.angle_gamma   90.00
#
_symmetry.space_group_name_H-M   'P 1'
#
loop_
_entity.id
_entity.type
_entity.pdbx_description
1 polymer ?
#
loop_
_entity_poly.entity_id
_entity_poly.type
_entity_poly.pdbx_seq_one_letter_code
_entity_poly.pdbx_strand_id
1 'polypeptide(L)'
;MRTTKTTRATVICMVLSGCVALTACKRASDEPRLETKNPKVAASQLEQAFASAPSDVAEQAKAAAQAMQAGEYERAITSLEAVRGQENLTLEQGMAVHSSVVSMEAKLIQAIQAGDPNAKRAYELLKALKRN
;
A
#
# COMPACT_ATOMS: atom_id res chain seq x y z
N MET A 1 45.02 33.46 -1.91
CA MET A 1 44.51 34.85 -1.96
C MET A 1 43.85 35.07 -3.31
N ARG A 2 42.50 35.09 -3.34
CA ARG A 2 41.69 36.30 -3.60
C ARG A 2 42.07 37.09 -4.86
N THR A 3 41.28 36.91 -5.92
CA THR A 3 40.39 37.90 -6.57
C THR A 3 41.09 38.84 -7.56
N THR A 4 40.67 38.91 -8.83
CA THR A 4 39.73 39.90 -9.41
C THR A 4 40.09 39.94 -10.93
N LYS A 5 39.31 40.34 -11.93
CA LYS A 5 37.93 40.82 -12.16
C LYS A 5 37.86 41.06 -13.70
N THR A 6 36.65 41.05 -14.28
CA THR A 6 36.16 41.97 -15.36
C THR A 6 36.86 41.95 -16.75
N THR A 7 36.22 42.02 -17.92
CA THR A 7 34.82 42.12 -18.42
C THR A 7 34.90 42.21 -19.96
N ARG A 8 33.86 41.73 -20.66
CA ARG A 8 33.28 42.29 -21.93
C ARG A 8 34.17 42.19 -23.18
N ALA A 9 33.72 41.96 -24.40
CA ALA A 9 32.44 41.77 -25.08
C ALA A 9 32.78 41.03 -26.40
N THR A 10 31.89 40.28 -27.04
CA THR A 10 31.16 40.73 -28.25
C THR A 10 30.18 39.59 -28.57
N VAL A 11 28.91 39.70 -28.18
CA VAL A 11 27.77 40.20 -28.99
C VAL A 11 27.59 39.42 -30.30
N ILE A 12 26.73 38.41 -30.26
CA ILE A 12 25.91 38.00 -31.40
C ILE A 12 24.45 38.05 -30.93
N CYS A 13 23.72 39.03 -31.47
CA CYS A 13 22.30 39.30 -31.28
C CYS A 13 21.47 38.55 -32.33
N MET A 14 20.40 37.88 -31.89
CA MET A 14 19.04 37.73 -32.48
C MET A 14 18.46 36.39 -31.99
N VAL A 15 17.83 36.34 -30.80
CA VAL A 15 16.40 36.62 -30.54
C VAL A 15 15.46 35.71 -31.34
N LEU A 16 14.92 34.67 -30.69
CA LEU A 16 13.47 34.42 -30.62
C LEU A 16 13.12 33.36 -29.56
N SER A 17 12.27 33.78 -28.63
CA SER A 17 11.25 32.99 -27.92
C SER A 17 11.67 31.83 -26.98
N GLY A 18 11.78 32.18 -25.69
CA GLY A 18 11.00 31.56 -24.62
C GLY A 18 11.20 30.08 -24.30
N CYS A 19 11.99 29.80 -23.26
CA CYS A 19 11.64 28.79 -22.25
C CYS A 19 12.51 28.98 -21.00
N VAL A 20 11.89 29.53 -19.95
CA VAL A 20 12.42 29.50 -18.58
C VAL A 20 12.35 28.05 -18.10
N ALA A 21 13.45 27.31 -18.21
CA ALA A 21 13.59 26.03 -17.54
C ALA A 21 14.24 26.26 -16.18
N LEU A 22 13.39 26.51 -15.17
CA LEU A 22 13.74 26.33 -13.77
C LEU A 22 14.21 24.88 -13.61
N THR A 23 15.51 24.68 -13.41
CA THR A 23 16.09 23.42 -12.94
C THR A 23 15.65 23.19 -11.50
N ALA A 24 14.40 22.77 -11.35
CA ALA A 24 13.91 22.14 -10.14
C ALA A 24 14.57 20.76 -10.06
N CYS A 25 15.73 20.69 -9.42
CA CYS A 25 16.26 19.45 -8.88
C CYS A 25 15.22 18.89 -7.91
N LYS A 26 14.34 18.02 -8.41
CA LYS A 26 13.47 17.18 -7.59
C LYS A 26 14.37 16.26 -6.77
N ARG A 27 14.68 16.71 -5.56
CA ARG A 27 15.13 15.87 -4.46
C ARG A 27 14.03 14.84 -4.26
N ALA A 28 14.25 13.62 -4.74
CA ALA A 28 13.40 12.49 -4.42
C ALA A 28 13.53 12.30 -2.90
N SER A 29 12.48 12.71 -2.18
CA SER A 29 12.33 12.43 -0.76
C SER A 29 12.25 10.93 -0.62
N ASP A 30 13.37 10.34 -0.20
CA ASP A 30 13.47 9.00 0.34
C ASP A 30 12.82 9.03 1.73
N GLU A 31 11.49 9.15 1.75
CA GLU A 31 10.74 8.80 2.95
C GLU A 31 10.70 7.27 3.01
N PRO A 32 11.00 6.65 4.17
CA PRO A 32 10.82 5.22 4.36
C PRO A 32 9.31 4.96 4.36
N ARG A 33 8.74 4.84 3.17
CA ARG A 33 7.41 4.31 2.98
C ARG A 33 7.56 2.86 3.42
N LEU A 34 7.04 2.53 4.60
CA LEU A 34 6.76 1.15 4.99
C LEU A 34 6.17 0.49 3.74
N GLU A 35 6.92 -0.41 3.10
CA GLU A 35 6.47 -1.11 1.90
C GLU A 35 5.34 -2.03 2.35
N THR A 36 4.15 -1.45 2.42
CA THR A 36 2.90 -2.18 2.60
C THR A 36 2.79 -3.07 1.39
N LYS A 37 3.02 -4.38 1.60
CA LYS A 37 2.94 -5.38 0.55
C LYS A 37 1.61 -5.21 -0.17
N ASN A 38 1.62 -5.27 -1.50
CA ASN A 38 0.39 -5.25 -2.28
C ASN A 38 -0.56 -6.36 -1.77
N PRO A 39 -1.87 -6.12 -1.62
CA PRO A 39 -2.84 -7.13 -1.21
C PRO A 39 -2.71 -8.49 -1.90
N LYS A 40 -2.31 -8.55 -3.18
CA LYS A 40 -2.10 -9.82 -3.88
C LYS A 40 -0.94 -10.65 -3.31
N VAL A 41 0.14 -9.98 -2.91
CA VAL A 41 1.30 -10.63 -2.27
C VAL A 41 0.92 -11.10 -0.88
N ALA A 42 0.20 -10.25 -0.13
CA ALA A 42 -0.30 -10.63 1.19
C ALA A 42 -1.29 -11.81 1.13
N ALA A 43 -2.17 -11.85 0.13
CA ALA A 43 -3.09 -12.97 -0.11
C ALA A 43 -2.33 -14.29 -0.37
N SER A 44 -1.27 -14.24 -1.18
CA SER A 44 -0.45 -15.43 -1.46
C SER A 44 0.27 -15.92 -0.20
N GLN A 45 0.77 -15.00 0.63
CA GLN A 45 1.41 -15.33 1.91
C GLN A 45 0.41 -15.89 2.93
N LEU A 46 -0.82 -15.38 2.92
CA LEU A 46 -1.92 -15.91 3.73
C LEU A 46 -2.25 -17.35 3.34
N GLU A 47 -2.41 -17.65 2.05
CA GLU A 47 -2.64 -19.03 1.59
C GLU A 47 -1.49 -19.96 1.99
N GLN A 48 -0.25 -19.52 1.83
CA GLN A 48 0.94 -20.33 2.17
C GLN A 48 1.02 -20.64 3.66
N ALA A 49 0.82 -19.64 4.53
CA ALA A 49 0.87 -19.81 5.98
C ALA A 49 -0.20 -20.77 6.53
N PHE A 50 -1.29 -20.97 5.79
CA PHE A 50 -2.40 -21.84 6.16
C PHE A 50 -2.46 -23.14 5.34
N ALA A 51 -1.49 -23.40 4.46
CA ALA A 51 -1.50 -24.57 3.58
C ALA A 51 -1.51 -25.92 4.33
N SER A 52 -0.95 -25.96 5.54
CA SER A 52 -0.92 -27.14 6.42
C SER A 52 -1.88 -27.03 7.62
N ALA A 53 -2.76 -26.03 7.64
CA ALA A 53 -3.75 -25.88 8.70
C ALA A 53 -4.87 -26.94 8.57
N PRO A 54 -5.67 -27.18 9.63
CA PRO A 54 -6.91 -27.95 9.52
C PRO A 54 -7.80 -27.43 8.38
N SER A 55 -8.53 -28.32 7.71
CA SER A 55 -9.21 -28.02 6.44
C SER A 55 -10.20 -26.87 6.53
N ASP A 56 -10.89 -26.74 7.66
CA ASP A 56 -11.82 -25.65 7.93
C ASP A 56 -11.12 -24.30 8.04
N VAL A 57 -10.01 -24.23 8.79
CA VAL A 57 -9.20 -23.02 8.94
C VAL A 57 -8.51 -22.64 7.62
N ALA A 58 -7.99 -23.63 6.89
CA ALA A 58 -7.36 -23.43 5.59
C ALA A 58 -8.32 -22.87 4.55
N GLU A 59 -9.56 -23.37 4.48
CA GLU A 59 -10.58 -22.86 3.55
C GLU A 59 -11.03 -21.43 3.92
N GLN A 60 -11.06 -21.07 5.21
CA GLN A 60 -11.33 -19.68 5.61
C GLN A 60 -10.20 -18.73 5.18
N ALA A 61 -8.94 -19.12 5.38
CA ALA A 61 -7.78 -18.33 4.94
C ALA A 61 -7.73 -18.17 3.42
N LYS A 62 -8.06 -19.23 2.68
CA LYS A 62 -8.20 -19.22 1.22
C LYS A 62 -9.34 -18.32 0.76
N ALA A 63 -10.50 -18.35 1.41
CA ALA A 63 -11.60 -17.45 1.08
C ALA A 63 -11.22 -15.98 1.27
N ALA A 64 -10.48 -15.65 2.34
CA ALA A 64 -9.93 -14.32 2.56
C ALA A 64 -8.96 -13.93 1.44
N ALA A 65 -8.00 -14.80 1.10
CA ALA A 65 -7.03 -14.54 0.05
C ALA A 65 -7.68 -14.34 -1.34
N GLN A 66 -8.68 -15.14 -1.69
CA GLN A 66 -9.44 -14.98 -2.93
C GLN A 66 -10.17 -13.64 -2.99
N ALA A 67 -10.83 -13.24 -1.89
CA ALA A 67 -11.50 -11.94 -1.81
C ALA A 67 -10.51 -10.77 -1.95
N MET A 68 -9.33 -10.88 -1.33
CA MET A 68 -8.25 -9.90 -1.45
C MET A 68 -7.76 -9.79 -2.90
N GLN A 69 -7.58 -10.91 -3.60
CA GLN A 69 -7.15 -10.94 -5.00
C GLN A 69 -8.21 -10.36 -5.94
N ALA A 70 -9.49 -10.61 -5.66
CA ALA A 70 -10.63 -10.13 -6.42
C ALA A 70 -10.96 -8.64 -6.17
N GLY A 71 -10.40 -8.03 -5.12
CA GLY A 71 -10.75 -6.65 -4.73
C GLY A 71 -12.11 -6.54 -4.05
N GLU A 72 -12.64 -7.65 -3.52
CA GLU A 72 -13.90 -7.71 -2.80
C GLU A 72 -13.70 -7.23 -1.36
N TYR A 73 -13.63 -5.90 -1.16
CA TYR A 73 -13.18 -5.30 0.09
C TYR A 73 -13.91 -5.77 1.34
N GLU A 74 -15.25 -5.71 1.36
CA GLU A 74 -16.03 -6.09 2.55
C GLU A 74 -15.84 -7.58 2.86
N ARG A 75 -15.93 -8.43 1.85
CA ARG A 75 -15.72 -9.88 2.00
C ARG A 75 -14.31 -10.18 2.50
N ALA A 76 -13.28 -9.51 1.97
CA ALA A 76 -11.91 -9.69 2.41
C ALA A 76 -11.74 -9.32 3.89
N ILE A 77 -12.29 -8.19 4.35
CA ILE A 77 -12.22 -7.78 5.75
C ILE A 77 -12.96 -8.76 6.67
N THR A 78 -14.19 -9.15 6.32
CA THR A 78 -14.97 -10.11 7.13
C THR A 78 -14.31 -11.49 7.17
N SER A 79 -13.78 -11.98 6.06
CA SER A 79 -13.08 -13.28 6.04
C SER A 79 -11.77 -13.22 6.82
N LEU A 80 -10.99 -12.13 6.74
CA LEU A 80 -9.80 -11.94 7.58
C LEU A 80 -10.15 -11.89 9.07
N GLU A 81 -11.28 -11.31 9.43
CA GLU A 81 -11.77 -11.31 10.81
C GLU A 81 -12.07 -12.72 11.30
N ALA A 82 -12.78 -13.52 10.49
CA ALA A 82 -13.11 -14.89 10.83
C ALA A 82 -11.84 -15.73 11.07
N VAL A 83 -10.81 -15.56 10.23
CA VAL A 83 -9.52 -16.23 10.41
C VAL A 83 -8.82 -15.72 11.67
N ARG A 84 -8.84 -14.42 11.95
CA ARG A 84 -8.25 -13.83 13.16
C ARG A 84 -8.91 -14.33 14.44
N GLY A 85 -10.21 -14.61 14.39
CA GLY A 85 -10.99 -15.14 15.51
C GLY A 85 -10.73 -16.62 15.80
N GLN A 86 -9.94 -17.32 14.98
CA GLN A 86 -9.58 -18.72 15.24
C GLN A 86 -8.68 -18.83 16.47
N GLU A 87 -9.01 -19.79 17.33
CA GLU A 87 -8.15 -20.14 18.46
C GLU A 87 -6.92 -20.93 17.96
N ASN A 88 -5.76 -20.72 18.59
CA ASN A 88 -4.53 -21.47 18.32
C ASN A 88 -3.86 -21.24 16.96
N LEU A 89 -3.95 -20.02 16.41
CA LEU A 89 -3.08 -19.65 15.30
C LEU A 89 -1.60 -19.75 15.69
N THR A 90 -0.78 -20.31 14.80
CA THR A 90 0.67 -20.23 14.93
C THR A 90 1.14 -18.77 14.79
N LEU A 91 2.35 -18.47 15.26
CA LEU A 91 2.92 -17.13 15.10
C LEU A 91 3.00 -16.71 13.62
N GLU A 92 3.40 -17.62 12.74
CA GLU A 92 3.48 -17.36 11.30
C GLU A 92 2.10 -17.01 10.72
N GLN A 93 1.08 -17.79 11.07
CA GLN A 93 -0.31 -17.55 10.65
C GLN A 93 -0.83 -16.21 11.17
N GLY A 94 -0.59 -15.90 12.45
CA GLY A 94 -0.96 -14.61 13.04
C GLY A 94 -0.30 -13.43 12.32
N MET A 95 0.99 -13.54 11.98
CA MET A 95 1.69 -12.53 11.19
C MET A 95 1.15 -12.40 9.76
N ALA A 96 0.77 -13.50 9.12
CA ALA A 96 0.18 -13.49 7.78
C ALA A 96 -1.19 -12.81 7.77
N VAL A 97 -2.04 -13.09 8.76
CA VAL A 97 -3.33 -12.40 8.95
C VAL A 97 -3.10 -10.91 9.20
N HIS A 98 -2.20 -10.56 10.14
CA HIS A 98 -1.90 -9.17 10.45
C HIS A 98 -1.38 -8.39 9.23
N SER A 99 -0.42 -8.96 8.51
CA SER A 99 0.13 -8.37 7.28
C SER A 99 -0.95 -8.17 6.23
N SER A 100 -1.86 -9.13 6.09
CA SER A 100 -3.00 -9.05 5.17
C SER A 100 -3.95 -7.92 5.53
N VAL A 101 -4.26 -7.73 6.81
CA VAL A 101 -5.11 -6.62 7.28
C VAL A 101 -4.45 -5.27 7.01
N VAL A 102 -3.15 -5.12 7.29
CA VAL A 102 -2.40 -3.88 7.03
C VAL A 102 -2.35 -3.56 5.54
N SER A 103 -2.10 -4.57 4.70
CA SER A 103 -2.12 -4.42 3.24
C SER A 103 -3.49 -4.00 2.72
N MET A 104 -4.57 -4.58 3.26
CA MET A 104 -5.94 -4.20 2.91
C MET A 104 -6.26 -2.77 3.33
N GLU A 105 -5.86 -2.37 4.54
CA GLU A 105 -6.05 -1.00 5.03
C GLU A 105 -5.38 0.03 4.10
N ALA A 106 -4.13 -0.21 3.71
CA ALA A 106 -3.42 0.64 2.77
C ALA A 106 -4.13 0.73 1.41
N LYS A 107 -4.62 -0.40 0.89
CA LYS A 107 -5.40 -0.45 -0.36
C LYS A 107 -6.71 0.33 -0.25
N LEU A 108 -7.42 0.19 0.85
CA LEU A 108 -8.67 0.91 1.10
C LEU A 108 -8.44 2.42 1.14
N ILE A 109 -7.40 2.88 1.83
CA ILE A 109 -7.02 4.30 1.87
C ILE A 109 -6.77 4.84 0.46
N GLN A 110 -6.02 4.10 -0.37
CA GLN A 110 -5.77 4.48 -1.76
C GLN A 110 -7.07 4.53 -2.59
N ALA A 111 -7.95 3.55 -2.44
CA ALA A 111 -9.22 3.50 -3.17
C ALA A 111 -10.18 4.61 -2.72
N ILE A 112 -10.20 4.96 -1.43
CA ILE A 112 -10.95 6.11 -0.90
C ILE A 112 -10.46 7.42 -1.52
N GLN A 113 -9.13 7.61 -1.62
CA GLN A 113 -8.55 8.78 -2.28
C GLN A 113 -8.92 8.87 -3.76
N ALA A 114 -9.13 7.72 -4.41
CA ALA A 114 -9.63 7.62 -5.79
C ALA A 114 -11.16 7.79 -5.91
N GLY A 115 -11.88 7.98 -4.79
CA GLY A 115 -13.32 8.20 -4.79
C GLY A 115 -14.19 6.94 -4.73
N ASP A 116 -13.62 5.79 -4.35
CA ASP A 116 -14.38 4.53 -4.25
C ASP A 116 -15.25 4.49 -2.97
N PRO A 117 -16.59 4.53 -3.08
CA PRO A 117 -17.47 4.50 -1.92
C PRO A 117 -17.51 3.12 -1.23
N ASN A 118 -17.23 2.03 -1.95
CA ASN A 118 -17.18 0.68 -1.38
C ASN A 118 -15.94 0.53 -0.50
N ALA A 119 -14.82 1.11 -0.91
CA ALA A 119 -13.61 1.15 -0.09
C ALA A 119 -13.85 1.92 1.23
N LYS A 120 -14.58 3.04 1.17
CA LYS A 120 -14.95 3.80 2.38
C LYS A 120 -15.79 2.96 3.35
N ARG A 121 -16.79 2.24 2.86
CA ARG A 121 -17.63 1.34 3.68
C ARG A 121 -16.80 0.25 4.33
N ALA A 122 -15.96 -0.45 3.55
CA ALA A 122 -15.10 -1.50 4.08
C ALA A 122 -14.05 -0.99 5.08
N TYR A 123 -13.54 0.24 4.91
CA TYR A 123 -12.62 0.85 5.87
C TYR A 123 -13.29 1.17 7.21
N GLU A 124 -14.53 1.65 7.20
CA GLU A 124 -15.28 1.85 8.44
C GLU A 124 -15.62 0.52 9.13
N LEU A 125 -15.94 -0.53 8.36
CA LEU A 125 -16.06 -1.88 8.90
C LEU A 125 -14.77 -2.34 9.58
N LEU A 126 -13.62 -2.19 8.90
CA LEU A 126 -12.31 -2.54 9.46
C LEU A 126 -12.03 -1.77 10.76
N LYS A 127 -12.34 -0.47 10.81
CA LYS A 127 -12.19 0.35 12.02
C LYS A 127 -13.09 -0.11 13.17
N ALA A 128 -14.32 -0.52 12.87
CA ALA A 128 -15.23 -1.04 13.89
C ALA A 128 -14.69 -2.34 14.50
N LEU A 129 -14.14 -3.24 13.68
CA LEU A 129 -13.56 -4.51 14.14
C LEU A 129 -12.32 -4.33 15.01
N LYS A 130 -11.47 -3.32 14.73
CA LYS A 130 -10.26 -3.04 15.52
C LYS A 130 -10.51 -2.43 16.90
N ARG A 131 -11.71 -1.91 17.15
CA ARG A 131 -12.07 -1.23 18.41
C ARG A 131 -12.58 -2.19 19.49
N ASN A 132 -12.99 -3.39 19.07
CA ASN A 132 -13.44 -4.46 19.95
C ASN A 132 -12.29 -5.42 20.23
#